data_AF-A0A9P6J5I7-F1
#
_entry.id   AF-A0A9P6J5I7-F1
#
_cell.length_a   1.000
_cell.length_b   1.000
_cell.length_c   1.000
_cell.angle_alpha   90.00
_cell.angle_beta   90.00
_cell.angle_gamma   90.00
#
_symmetry.space_group_name_H-M   'P 1'
#
loop_
_entity.id
_entity.type
_entity.pdbx_description
1 polymer ?
#
loop_
_entity_poly.entity_id
_entity_poly.type
_entity_poly.pdbx_seq_one_letter_code
_entity_poly.pdbx_strand_id
1 'polypeptide(L)'
;MTNPTRPDQQEQDPNWAPTPRAHAQYQRRPSSSSSSSSTSPDKRSGDTAEKDKLEKGDDDDDEEEEEEEEDEYEKRIERTGCSVENEALQMCYAETHDWRACQKEMLAFRECWKRNGNVEAEQ
;
A
#
# COMPACT_ATOMS: atom_id res chain seq x y z
N MET A 1 21.64 -16.20 -27.88
CA MET A 1 20.92 -15.22 -28.74
C MET A 1 19.62 -15.90 -29.13
N THR A 2 18.42 -15.60 -28.61
CA THR A 2 17.87 -14.50 -27.83
C THR A 2 16.67 -15.07 -27.08
N ASN A 3 16.60 -14.86 -25.76
CA ASN A 3 15.41 -15.14 -24.96
C ASN A 3 14.32 -14.14 -25.36
N PRO A 4 13.08 -14.55 -25.70
CA PRO A 4 12.02 -13.57 -25.92
C PRO A 4 11.61 -12.98 -24.57
N THR A 5 11.93 -11.69 -24.39
CA THR A 5 11.42 -10.81 -23.33
C THR A 5 9.91 -10.99 -23.19
N ARG A 6 9.46 -11.55 -22.07
CA ARG A 6 8.06 -11.50 -21.64
C ARG A 6 7.80 -10.05 -21.24
N PRO A 7 6.90 -9.31 -21.92
CA PRO A 7 6.64 -7.93 -21.56
C PRO A 7 5.99 -7.87 -20.19
N ASP A 8 6.63 -7.09 -19.32
CA ASP A 8 6.08 -6.48 -18.13
C ASP A 8 4.78 -5.76 -18.52
N GLN A 9 3.64 -6.37 -18.17
CA GLN A 9 2.34 -5.72 -18.17
C GLN A 9 1.72 -5.94 -16.80
N GLN A 10 2.34 -5.30 -15.83
CA GLN A 10 1.64 -4.87 -14.63
C GLN A 10 0.76 -3.68 -15.03
N GLU A 11 -0.54 -3.89 -14.92
CA GLU A 11 -1.64 -2.91 -14.89
C GLU A 11 -2.15 -2.33 -16.21
N GLN A 12 -3.31 -2.84 -16.65
CA GLN A 12 -4.54 -2.04 -16.85
C GLN A 12 -5.71 -2.95 -17.29
N ASP A 13 -6.18 -3.80 -16.39
CA ASP A 13 -7.49 -4.46 -16.54
C ASP A 13 -8.52 -3.76 -15.61
N PRO A 14 -9.47 -2.96 -16.13
CA PRO A 14 -10.41 -2.19 -15.30
C PRO A 14 -11.52 -3.03 -14.66
N ASN A 15 -11.36 -4.36 -14.54
CA ASN A 15 -12.40 -5.26 -14.03
C ASN A 15 -11.87 -6.35 -13.09
N TRP A 16 -10.82 -6.05 -12.32
CA TRP A 16 -10.22 -6.98 -11.34
C TRP A 16 -10.93 -7.00 -9.98
N ALA A 17 -11.90 -6.12 -9.74
CA ALA A 17 -12.78 -6.22 -8.58
C ALA A 17 -13.94 -7.18 -8.87
N PRO A 18 -14.21 -8.20 -8.02
CA PRO A 18 -15.46 -8.93 -8.12
C PRO A 18 -16.61 -7.92 -7.94
N THR A 19 -17.44 -7.73 -8.96
CA THR A 19 -18.57 -6.80 -8.92
C THR A 19 -19.40 -7.03 -7.65
N PRO A 20 -19.61 -6.02 -6.79
CA PRO A 20 -20.52 -6.17 -5.67
C PRO A 20 -21.92 -6.47 -6.21
N ARG A 21 -22.48 -7.59 -5.74
CA ARG A 21 -23.81 -8.07 -6.04
C ARG A 21 -24.84 -6.98 -5.67
N ALA A 22 -25.47 -6.40 -6.71
CA ALA A 22 -26.63 -5.51 -6.71
C ALA A 22 -26.48 -4.12 -6.04
N HIS A 23 -26.56 -3.08 -6.86
CA HIS A 23 -26.86 -1.71 -6.45
C HIS A 23 -28.27 -1.63 -5.84
N ALA A 24 -28.34 -1.44 -4.53
CA ALA A 24 -29.52 -0.89 -3.87
C ALA A 24 -29.56 0.62 -4.14
N GLN A 25 -30.69 1.10 -4.66
CA GLN A 25 -30.93 2.51 -4.95
C GLN A 25 -30.95 3.33 -3.65
N TYR A 26 -29.83 3.97 -3.29
CA TYR A 26 -29.81 4.99 -2.26
C TYR A 26 -30.50 6.26 -2.78
N GLN A 27 -31.72 6.50 -2.32
CA GLN A 27 -32.40 7.76 -2.55
C GLN A 27 -31.70 8.88 -1.75
N ARG A 28 -31.36 9.97 -2.44
CA ARG A 28 -30.69 11.15 -1.88
C ARG A 28 -31.59 11.86 -0.85
N ARG A 29 -31.05 12.19 0.32
CA ARG A 29 -31.73 13.04 1.33
C ARG A 29 -31.64 14.51 0.90
N PRO A 30 -32.72 15.32 0.96
CA PRO A 30 -32.68 16.72 0.58
C PRO A 30 -32.04 17.61 1.67
N SER A 31 -31.36 18.63 1.19
CA SER A 31 -30.70 19.71 1.91
C SER A 31 -31.68 20.67 2.58
N SER A 32 -31.55 20.86 3.90
CA SER A 32 -32.13 22.00 4.63
C SER A 32 -31.12 22.56 5.63
N SER A 33 -30.52 23.68 5.23
CA SER A 33 -30.18 24.88 6.03
C SER A 33 -29.72 24.74 7.49
N SER A 34 -28.47 25.14 7.74
CA SER A 34 -28.16 26.15 8.75
C SER A 34 -26.80 26.81 8.49
N SER A 35 -26.89 28.13 8.39
CA SER A 35 -25.87 29.15 8.17
C SER A 35 -25.02 29.43 9.41
N SER A 36 -23.74 29.75 9.20
CA SER A 36 -23.01 30.70 10.04
C SER A 36 -22.01 31.47 9.17
N SER A 37 -22.29 32.76 8.97
CA SER A 37 -21.42 33.71 8.28
C SER A 37 -20.34 34.23 9.22
N SER A 38 -19.14 34.48 8.71
CA SER A 38 -18.21 35.46 9.28
C SER A 38 -17.42 36.10 8.14
N THR A 39 -17.33 37.43 8.19
CA THR A 39 -17.06 38.37 7.10
C THR A 39 -15.58 38.80 7.00
N SER A 40 -15.04 38.77 5.76
CA SER A 40 -14.13 39.72 5.04
C SER A 40 -12.78 40.18 5.67
N PRO A 41 -11.82 40.85 4.96
CA PRO A 41 -11.74 41.27 3.53
C PRO A 41 -10.38 41.06 2.77
N ASP A 42 -10.46 41.31 1.45
CA ASP A 42 -9.53 41.82 0.41
C ASP A 42 -7.97 41.72 0.42
N LYS A 43 -7.49 41.23 -0.75
CA LYS A 43 -6.40 41.71 -1.64
C LYS A 43 -4.95 41.79 -1.17
N ARG A 44 -4.10 41.02 -1.88
CA ARG A 44 -2.86 41.56 -2.47
C ARG A 44 -2.50 40.83 -3.78
N SER A 45 -2.46 41.60 -4.87
CA SER A 45 -1.74 41.25 -6.10
C SER A 45 -0.23 41.34 -5.85
N GLY A 46 0.55 40.50 -6.54
CA GLY A 46 2.00 40.63 -6.61
C GLY A 46 2.65 39.46 -7.33
N ASP A 47 2.77 39.58 -8.66
CA ASP A 47 3.78 38.91 -9.48
C ASP A 47 5.19 39.03 -8.85
N THR A 48 5.99 37.97 -8.90
CA THR A 48 7.25 37.91 -9.68
C THR A 48 8.15 36.74 -9.25
N ALA A 49 8.57 35.96 -10.25
CA ALA A 49 9.86 35.29 -10.39
C ALA A 49 10.41 34.48 -9.20
N GLU A 50 10.11 33.18 -9.16
CA GLU A 50 10.96 32.22 -8.47
C GLU A 50 12.08 31.77 -9.41
N LYS A 51 13.25 32.33 -9.14
CA LYS A 51 14.53 31.97 -9.71
C LYS A 51 15.01 30.73 -8.97
N ASP A 52 14.82 29.58 -9.60
CA ASP A 52 15.43 28.31 -9.23
C ASP A 52 16.94 28.50 -9.13
N LYS A 53 17.43 28.63 -7.89
CA LYS A 53 18.85 28.68 -7.56
C LYS A 53 19.07 27.51 -6.60
N LEU A 54 19.59 26.42 -7.18
CA LEU A 54 20.32 25.38 -6.48
C LEU A 54 21.17 26.00 -5.36
N GLU A 55 20.77 25.77 -4.12
CA GLU A 55 21.65 25.87 -2.97
C GLU A 55 21.93 24.45 -2.53
N LYS A 56 23.14 24.02 -2.87
CA LYS A 56 23.83 22.88 -2.31
C LYS A 56 24.15 23.26 -0.86
N GLY A 57 23.39 22.71 0.08
CA GLY A 57 23.72 22.67 1.49
C GLY A 57 24.60 21.45 1.72
N ASP A 58 25.87 21.70 2.03
CA ASP A 58 26.79 20.75 2.64
C ASP A 58 26.61 20.92 4.17
N ASP A 59 25.99 19.95 4.86
CA ASP A 59 25.97 19.90 6.33
C ASP A 59 25.90 18.42 6.81
N ASP A 60 26.84 18.12 7.71
CA ASP A 60 26.93 17.09 8.76
C ASP A 60 26.69 15.59 8.48
N ASP A 61 27.82 14.86 8.51
CA ASP A 61 28.10 13.67 9.33
C ASP A 61 26.97 13.24 10.29
N ASP A 62 26.13 12.30 9.84
CA ASP A 62 25.56 11.27 10.70
C ASP A 62 25.74 9.94 9.96
N GLU A 63 26.54 9.06 10.56
CA GLU A 63 26.60 7.64 10.23
C GLU A 63 25.24 7.03 10.61
N GLU A 64 24.17 7.36 9.88
CA GLU A 64 22.98 6.53 9.86
C GLU A 64 23.41 5.24 9.19
N GLU A 65 23.43 4.18 10.00
CA GLU A 65 23.51 2.80 9.55
C GLU A 65 22.71 2.68 8.25
N GLU A 66 23.32 2.11 7.21
CA GLU A 66 22.64 1.65 6.00
C GLU A 66 21.69 0.50 6.41
N GLU A 67 20.73 0.76 7.31
CA GLU A 67 19.54 -0.05 7.52
C GLU A 67 18.76 0.07 6.20
N GLU A 68 19.11 -0.81 5.27
CA GLU A 68 18.31 -1.16 4.11
C GLU A 68 16.83 -1.03 4.48
N GLU A 69 16.09 -0.23 3.71
CA GLU A 69 14.68 0.12 3.93
C GLU A 69 13.81 -1.15 3.84
N GLU A 70 13.89 -2.02 4.84
CA GLU A 70 13.03 -3.18 4.93
C GLU A 70 11.63 -2.64 5.20
N ASP A 71 10.69 -3.01 4.32
CA ASP A 71 9.36 -2.42 4.35
C ASP A 71 8.64 -2.73 5.68
N GLU A 72 7.70 -1.87 6.06
CA GLU A 72 6.96 -2.07 7.31
C GLU A 72 6.18 -3.41 7.33
N TYR A 73 5.92 -3.99 6.15
CA TYR A 73 5.23 -5.25 6.01
C TYR A 73 6.13 -6.42 6.44
N GLU A 74 7.35 -6.50 5.93
CA GLU A 74 8.34 -7.55 6.19
C GLU A 74 8.77 -7.46 7.65
N LYS A 75 9.08 -6.26 8.17
CA LYS A 75 9.34 -6.03 9.60
C LYS A 75 8.23 -6.56 10.50
N ARG A 76 6.95 -6.47 10.08
CA ARG A 76 5.83 -7.04 10.83
C ARG A 76 5.82 -8.57 10.74
N ILE A 77 6.06 -9.14 9.57
CA ILE A 77 6.11 -10.59 9.39
C ILE A 77 7.24 -11.20 10.22
N GLU A 78 8.42 -10.60 10.27
CA GLU A 78 9.52 -11.07 11.11
C GLU A 78 9.14 -11.11 12.59
N ARG A 79 8.52 -10.04 13.09
CA ARG A 79 8.03 -9.96 14.48
C ARG A 79 6.97 -11.01 14.82
N THR A 80 6.27 -11.56 13.83
CA THR A 80 5.26 -12.60 14.05
C THR A 80 5.87 -13.98 14.33
N GLY A 81 7.15 -14.19 14.00
CA GLY A 81 7.83 -15.48 14.08
C GLY A 81 7.34 -16.52 13.06
N CYS A 82 6.72 -16.08 11.96
CA CYS A 82 6.18 -16.91 10.87
C CYS A 82 6.75 -16.50 9.49
N SER A 83 7.94 -15.89 9.47
CA SER A 83 8.58 -15.42 8.22
C SER A 83 8.88 -16.56 7.26
N VAL A 84 9.29 -17.73 7.76
CA VAL A 84 9.59 -18.91 6.92
C VAL A 84 8.36 -19.37 6.14
N GLU A 85 7.20 -19.50 6.81
CA GLU A 85 5.96 -19.89 6.14
C GLU A 85 5.44 -18.79 5.20
N ASN A 86 5.71 -17.51 5.50
CA ASN A 86 5.41 -16.40 4.61
C ASN A 86 6.28 -16.45 3.34
N GLU A 87 7.59 -16.63 3.47
CA GLU A 87 8.53 -16.74 2.35
C GLU A 87 8.16 -17.92 1.45
N ALA A 88 7.81 -19.08 2.04
CA ALA A 88 7.36 -20.24 1.28
C ALA A 88 6.09 -19.93 0.45
N LEU A 89 5.16 -19.15 1.00
CA LEU A 89 3.97 -18.71 0.28
C LEU A 89 4.31 -17.72 -0.84
N GLN A 90 5.20 -16.76 -0.59
CA GLN A 90 5.68 -15.80 -1.58
C GLN A 90 6.41 -16.53 -2.74
N MET A 91 7.26 -17.50 -2.43
CA MET A 91 7.96 -18.32 -3.42
C MET A 91 6.99 -19.13 -4.28
N CYS A 92 5.98 -19.77 -3.69
CA CYS A 92 4.96 -20.47 -4.47
C CYS A 92 4.22 -19.52 -5.42
N TYR A 93 3.87 -18.31 -4.96
CA TYR A 93 3.23 -17.32 -5.81
C TYR A 93 4.17 -16.78 -6.89
N ALA A 94 5.47 -16.61 -6.60
CA ALA A 94 6.46 -16.19 -7.59
C ALA A 94 6.62 -17.23 -8.71
N GLU A 95 6.52 -18.52 -8.40
CA GLU A 95 6.61 -19.60 -9.38
C GLU A 95 5.32 -19.76 -10.20
N THR A 96 4.16 -19.75 -9.52
CA THR A 96 2.87 -20.10 -10.13
C THR A 96 2.09 -18.89 -10.65
N HIS A 97 2.30 -17.73 -10.05
CA HIS A 97 1.48 -16.53 -10.16
C HIS A 97 -0.03 -16.78 -9.89
N ASP A 98 -0.38 -17.85 -9.16
CA ASP A 98 -1.75 -18.17 -8.77
C ASP A 98 -1.81 -18.58 -7.29
N TRP A 99 -2.34 -17.68 -6.46
CA TRP A 99 -2.51 -17.93 -5.02
C TRP A 99 -3.41 -19.13 -4.70
N ARG A 100 -4.30 -19.55 -5.62
CA ARG A 100 -5.14 -20.74 -5.42
C ARG A 100 -4.35 -22.03 -5.51
N ALA A 101 -3.26 -22.04 -6.29
CA ALA A 101 -2.35 -23.18 -6.36
C ALA A 101 -1.53 -23.34 -5.07
N CYS A 102 -1.32 -22.26 -4.32
CA CYS A 102 -0.52 -22.20 -3.09
C CYS A 102 -1.32 -22.48 -1.80
N GLN A 103 -2.38 -23.30 -1.89
CA GLN A 103 -3.26 -23.55 -0.75
C GLN A 103 -2.52 -24.23 0.42
N LYS A 104 -1.50 -25.04 0.13
CA LYS A 104 -0.70 -25.75 1.13
C LYS A 104 0.14 -24.77 1.95
N GLU A 105 0.86 -23.88 1.28
CA GLU A 105 1.72 -22.85 1.87
C GLU A 105 0.87 -21.86 2.69
N MET A 106 -0.31 -21.50 2.16
CA MET A 106 -1.26 -20.63 2.86
C MET A 106 -1.85 -21.29 4.12
N LEU A 107 -2.05 -22.61 4.14
CA LEU A 107 -2.46 -23.33 5.35
C LEU A 107 -1.32 -23.37 6.37
N ALA A 108 -0.08 -23.65 5.95
CA ALA A 108 1.08 -23.66 6.83
C ALA A 108 1.29 -22.29 7.50
N PHE A 109 1.21 -21.20 6.74
CA PHE A 109 1.31 -19.85 7.30
C PHE A 109 0.20 -19.57 8.33
N ARG A 110 -1.06 -19.94 8.02
CA ARG A 110 -2.18 -19.78 8.97
C ARG A 110 -2.01 -20.60 10.24
N GLU A 111 -1.44 -21.80 10.15
CA GLU A 111 -1.16 -22.65 11.31
C GLU A 111 -0.07 -22.05 12.18
N CYS A 112 1.02 -21.55 11.58
CA CYS A 112 2.04 -20.80 12.30
C CYS A 112 1.44 -19.58 12.99
N TRP A 113 0.66 -18.79 12.26
CA TRP A 113 0.02 -17.57 12.75
C TRP A 113 -0.83 -17.83 14.00
N LYS A 114 -1.62 -18.91 13.98
CA LYS A 114 -2.41 -19.36 15.14
C LYS A 114 -1.53 -19.79 16.31
N ARG A 115 -0.48 -20.56 16.05
CA ARG A 115 0.44 -21.08 17.08
C ARG A 115 1.19 -19.95 17.80
N ASN A 116 1.53 -18.89 17.07
CA ASN A 116 2.26 -17.74 17.60
C ASN A 116 1.33 -16.71 18.26
N GLY A 117 0.01 -16.98 18.33
CA GLY A 117 -0.94 -16.11 19.01
C GLY A 117 -1.27 -14.83 18.24
N ASN A 118 -0.92 -14.75 16.95
CA ASN A 118 -1.19 -13.58 16.09
C ASN A 118 -2.68 -13.48 15.68
N VAL A 119 -3.55 -14.28 16.31
CA VAL A 119 -5.01 -14.28 16.14
C VAL A 119 -5.63 -13.11 16.92
N GLU A 120 -5.28 -11.88 16.56
CA GLU A 120 -6.00 -10.72 17.08
C GLU A 120 -7.47 -10.80 16.60
N ALA A 121 -8.39 -10.65 17.55
CA ALA A 121 -9.83 -10.67 17.32
C ALA A 121 -10.24 -9.49 16.43
N GLU A 122 -11.12 -9.74 15.48
CA GLU A 122 -11.78 -8.73 14.65
C GLU A 122 -12.18 -7.51 15.50
N GLN A 123 -11.62 -6.34 15.19
CA GLN A 123 -12.06 -5.01 15.64
C GLN A 123 -12.17 -4.08 14.44
#